data_AF-A0A6M0A6B8-F1
#
_entry.id   AF-A0A6M0A6B8-F1
#
_cell.length_a   1.000
_cell.length_b   1.000
_cell.length_c   1.000
_cell.angle_alpha   90.00
_cell.angle_beta   90.00
_cell.angle_gamma   90.00
#
_symmetry.space_group_name_H-M   'P 1'
#
loop_
_entity.id
_entity.type
_entity.pdbx_description
1 polymer ?
#
loop_
_entity_poly.entity_id
_entity_poly.type
_entity_poly.pdbx_seq_one_letter_code
_entity_poly.pdbx_strand_id
1 'polypeptide(L)'
;MSAEKFLSSPVWRARMKTYFKLMDVDKNGVLTLSDFEEIANRLIQLQNDSSKNEEIREMCHSLFQYFMAGGGPVDSNTQISEEDLIVNVAKTV
;
A
#
# COMPACT_ATOMS: atom_id res chain seq x y z
N MET A 1 -3.73 20.23 -4.23
CA MET A 1 -3.15 20.84 -3.00
C MET A 1 -1.67 20.49 -3.00
N SER A 2 -0.76 21.29 -2.44
CA SER A 2 0.66 20.87 -2.40
C SER A 2 0.88 19.73 -1.40
N ALA A 3 1.85 18.86 -1.66
CA ALA A 3 2.26 17.78 -0.75
C ALA A 3 2.55 18.29 0.67
N GLU A 4 3.14 19.48 0.79
CA GLU A 4 3.41 20.15 2.07
C GLU A 4 2.15 20.38 2.91
N LYS A 5 1.02 20.73 2.28
CA LYS A 5 -0.25 20.96 2.97
C LYS A 5 -0.85 19.66 3.53
N PHE A 6 -0.60 18.52 2.87
CA PHE A 6 -0.98 17.21 3.39
C PHE A 6 -0.07 16.79 4.55
N LEU A 7 1.24 16.95 4.37
CA LEU A 7 2.24 16.64 5.40
C LEU A 7 2.07 17.51 6.66
N SER A 8 1.55 18.73 6.55
CA SER A 8 1.26 19.58 7.71
C SER A 8 -0.10 19.30 8.36
N SER A 9 -0.96 18.46 7.77
CA SER A 9 -2.31 18.19 8.26
C SER A 9 -2.33 17.02 9.27
N PRO A 10 -2.65 17.25 10.56
CA PRO A 10 -2.68 16.19 11.56
C PRO A 10 -3.74 15.12 11.27
N VAL A 11 -4.91 15.54 10.79
CA VAL A 11 -6.02 14.65 10.46
C VAL A 11 -5.65 13.74 9.29
N TRP A 12 -5.00 14.29 8.26
CA TRP A 12 -4.59 13.50 7.11
C TRP A 12 -3.48 12.50 7.50
N ARG A 13 -2.46 12.95 8.25
CA ARG A 13 -1.43 12.04 8.80
C ARG A 13 -2.05 10.91 9.61
N ALA A 14 -2.99 11.21 10.51
CA ALA A 14 -3.67 10.19 11.31
C ALA A 14 -4.40 9.14 10.44
N ARG A 15 -5.06 9.58 9.35
CA ARG A 15 -5.68 8.67 8.37
C ARG A 15 -4.65 7.77 7.68
N MET A 16 -3.50 8.32 7.29
CA MET A 16 -2.43 7.53 6.66
C MET A 16 -1.82 6.52 7.62
N LYS A 17 -1.61 6.87 8.90
CA LYS A 17 -1.16 5.92 9.92
C LYS A 17 -2.17 4.79 10.15
N THR A 18 -3.47 5.10 10.16
CA THR A 18 -4.52 4.06 10.23
C THR A 18 -4.51 3.18 8.99
N TYR A 19 -4.33 3.76 7.80
CA TYR A 19 -4.24 3.02 6.56
C TYR A 19 -3.02 2.09 6.55
N PHE A 20 -1.85 2.57 6.97
CA PHE A 20 -0.63 1.76 7.13
C PHE A 20 -0.91 0.51 7.98
N LYS A 21 -1.48 0.68 9.17
CA LYS A 21 -1.82 -0.43 10.08
C LYS A 21 -2.84 -1.43 9.52
N LEU A 22 -3.67 -1.00 8.57
CA LEU A 22 -4.62 -1.89 7.89
C LEU A 22 -3.93 -2.75 6.83
N MET A 23 -2.93 -2.17 6.15
CA MET A 23 -2.21 -2.79 5.04
C MET A 23 -1.01 -3.64 5.51
N ASP A 24 -0.46 -3.35 6.70
CA ASP A 24 0.56 -4.15 7.38
C ASP A 24 -0.11 -5.38 8.00
N VAL A 25 -0.23 -6.44 7.18
CA VAL A 25 -1.06 -7.60 7.51
C VAL A 25 -0.39 -8.49 8.54
N ASP A 26 0.93 -8.67 8.42
CA ASP A 26 1.73 -9.45 9.36
C ASP A 26 2.11 -8.67 10.63
N LYS A 27 1.88 -7.35 10.64
CA LYS A 27 2.11 -6.43 11.76
C LYS A 27 3.58 -6.30 12.15
N ASN A 28 4.48 -6.44 11.19
CA ASN A 28 5.92 -6.32 11.40
C ASN A 28 6.41 -4.85 11.42
N GLY A 29 5.53 -3.89 11.12
CA GLY A 29 5.84 -2.46 11.12
C GLY A 29 6.41 -1.91 9.81
N VAL A 30 6.43 -2.70 8.74
CA VAL A 30 6.80 -2.30 7.37
C VAL A 30 5.81 -2.89 6.35
N LEU A 31 5.56 -2.19 5.25
CA LEU A 31 4.82 -2.76 4.13
C LEU A 31 5.77 -3.42 3.15
N THR A 32 5.45 -4.65 2.77
CA THR A 32 6.20 -5.45 1.80
C THR A 32 5.28 -5.92 0.68
N LEU A 33 5.86 -6.40 -0.42
CA LEU A 33 5.07 -7.04 -1.47
C LEU A 33 4.26 -8.24 -0.94
N SER A 34 4.80 -8.98 0.04
CA SER A 34 4.13 -10.13 0.65
C SER A 34 2.81 -9.75 1.33
N ASP A 35 2.73 -8.58 1.98
CA ASP A 35 1.47 -8.09 2.56
C ASP A 35 0.39 -7.93 1.49
N PHE A 36 0.78 -7.40 0.33
CA PHE A 36 -0.12 -7.17 -0.79
C PHE A 36 -0.50 -8.46 -1.52
N GLU A 37 0.39 -9.43 -1.58
CA GLU A 37 0.07 -10.78 -2.05
C GLU A 37 -0.91 -11.49 -1.10
N GLU A 38 -0.77 -11.32 0.21
CA GLU A 38 -1.73 -11.86 1.17
C GLU A 38 -3.10 -11.20 1.03
N ILE A 39 -3.15 -9.88 0.84
CA ILE A 39 -4.39 -9.15 0.53
C ILE A 39 -5.01 -9.67 -0.77
N ALA A 40 -4.23 -9.84 -1.83
CA ALA A 40 -4.70 -10.38 -3.11
C ALA A 40 -5.29 -11.78 -2.92
N ASN A 41 -4.61 -12.65 -2.17
CA ASN A 41 -5.09 -14.00 -1.88
C ASN A 41 -6.41 -13.98 -1.10
N ARG A 42 -6.57 -13.08 -0.12
CA ARG A 42 -7.83 -12.90 0.62
C ARG A 42 -8.95 -12.41 -0.30
N LEU A 43 -8.68 -11.45 -1.18
CA LEU A 43 -9.67 -10.97 -2.17
C LEU A 43 -10.08 -12.08 -3.14
N ILE A 44 -9.11 -12.88 -3.61
CA ILE A 44 -9.36 -14.04 -4.47
C ILE A 44 -10.22 -15.09 -3.78
N GLN A 45 -10.00 -15.34 -2.49
CA GLN A 45 -10.81 -16.28 -1.72
C GLN A 45 -12.25 -15.78 -1.47
N LEU A 46 -12.43 -14.46 -1.38
CA LEU A 46 -13.74 -13.84 -1.18
C LEU A 46 -14.54 -13.69 -2.48
N GLN A 47 -13.86 -13.60 -3.63
CA GLN A 47 -14.55 -13.59 -4.91
C GLN A 47 -14.98 -15.01 -5.31
N ASN A 48 -16.19 -15.12 -5.84
CA ASN A 48 -16.72 -16.39 -6.37
C ASN A 48 -16.37 -16.61 -7.85
N ASP A 49 -15.48 -15.80 -8.42
CA ASP A 49 -15.12 -15.82 -9.83
C ASP A 49 -13.60 -15.86 -10.00
N SER A 50 -13.08 -17.02 -10.40
CA SER A 50 -11.64 -17.21 -10.60
C SER A 50 -11.08 -16.52 -11.84
N SER A 51 -11.92 -16.05 -12.77
CA SER A 51 -11.47 -15.38 -14.01
C SER A 51 -10.74 -14.05 -13.74
N LYS A 52 -10.92 -13.49 -12.54
CA LYS A 52 -10.33 -12.22 -12.10
C LYS A 52 -9.10 -12.38 -11.21
N ASN A 53 -8.65 -13.60 -10.96
CA ASN A 53 -7.54 -13.85 -10.03
C ASN A 53 -6.26 -13.10 -10.44
N GLU A 54 -5.89 -13.14 -11.72
CA GLU A 54 -4.67 -12.49 -12.19
C GLU A 54 -4.79 -10.96 -12.12
N GLU A 55 -5.94 -10.41 -12.52
CA GLU A 55 -6.22 -8.98 -12.45
C GLU A 55 -6.13 -8.46 -11.00
N ILE A 56 -6.58 -9.24 -10.01
CA ILE A 56 -6.43 -8.89 -8.59
C ILE A 56 -4.98 -8.88 -8.16
N ARG A 57 -4.19 -9.89 -8.57
CA ARG A 57 -2.75 -9.94 -8.25
C ARG A 57 -2.02 -8.74 -8.84
N GLU A 58 -2.25 -8.46 -10.12
CA GLU A 58 -1.66 -7.31 -10.82
C GLU A 58 -2.08 -5.98 -10.20
N MET A 59 -3.35 -5.85 -9.80
CA MET A 59 -3.86 -4.67 -9.10
C MET A 59 -3.13 -4.47 -7.77
N CYS A 60 -3.00 -5.50 -6.94
CA CYS A 60 -2.32 -5.41 -5.64
C CYS A 60 -0.83 -5.09 -5.82
N HIS A 61 -0.15 -5.70 -6.79
CA HIS A 61 1.24 -5.39 -7.12
C HIS A 61 1.40 -3.94 -7.58
N SER A 62 0.53 -3.47 -8.49
CA SER A 62 0.55 -2.09 -8.98
C SER A 62 0.28 -1.09 -7.86
N LEU A 63 -0.63 -1.42 -6.94
CA LEU A 63 -0.95 -0.58 -5.80
C LEU A 63 0.25 -0.46 -4.85
N PHE A 64 0.96 -1.56 -4.57
CA PHE A 64 2.20 -1.51 -3.82
C PHE A 64 3.26 -0.64 -4.52
N GLN A 65 3.54 -0.90 -5.79
CA GLN A 65 4.59 -0.22 -6.54
C GLN A 65 4.33 1.29 -6.67
N TYR A 66 3.16 1.68 -7.15
CA TYR A 66 2.90 3.08 -7.51
C TYR A 66 2.43 3.94 -6.34
N PHE A 67 1.64 3.38 -5.41
CA PHE A 67 1.10 4.16 -4.30
C PHE A 67 1.91 4.04 -3.01
N MET A 68 2.40 2.83 -2.68
CA MET A 68 3.16 2.63 -1.44
C MET A 68 4.64 2.98 -1.61
N ALA A 69 5.28 2.46 -2.66
CA ALA A 69 6.70 2.67 -2.94
C ALA A 69 7.01 3.94 -3.76
N GLY A 70 5.99 4.70 -4.17
CA GLY A 70 6.17 5.97 -4.89
C GLY A 70 6.57 5.83 -6.36
N GLY A 71 6.30 4.67 -6.99
CA GLY A 71 6.47 4.43 -8.42
C GLY A 71 7.85 3.95 -8.86
N GLY A 72 8.78 3.73 -7.92
CA GLY A 72 10.05 3.07 -8.20
C GLY A 72 9.89 1.58 -8.52
N PRO A 73 10.90 0.92 -9.13
CA PRO A 73 10.92 -0.53 -9.20
C PRO A 73 10.95 -1.12 -7.79
N VAL A 74 10.16 -2.16 -7.57
CA VAL A 74 10.05 -2.88 -6.29
C VAL A 74 10.47 -4.33 -6.48
N ASP A 75 11.00 -4.93 -5.42
CA ASP A 75 11.38 -6.33 -5.34
C ASP A 75 10.90 -6.96 -4.02
N SER A 76 11.20 -8.26 -3.83
CA SER A 76 10.81 -9.00 -2.62
C SER A 76 11.44 -8.48 -1.32
N ASN A 77 12.49 -7.67 -1.40
CA ASN A 77 13.17 -7.09 -0.23
C ASN A 77 12.74 -5.64 0.04
N THR A 78 11.88 -5.08 -0.81
CA THR A 78 11.40 -3.72 -0.68
C THR A 78 10.50 -3.61 0.55
N GLN A 79 10.92 -2.77 1.50
CA GLN A 79 10.22 -2.49 2.75
C GLN A 79 9.91 -1.00 2.81
N ILE A 80 8.64 -0.67 3.06
CA ILE A 80 8.18 0.72 3.18
C ILE A 80 7.77 0.97 4.62
N SER A 81 8.44 1.91 5.29
CA SER A 81 8.06 2.34 6.63
C SER A 81 6.79 3.20 6.63
N GLU A 82 6.17 3.39 7.79
CA GLU A 82 4.99 4.27 7.94
C GLU A 82 5.29 5.71 7.47
N GLU A 83 6.45 6.27 7.82
CA GLU A 83 6.79 7.63 7.44
C GLU A 83 7.13 7.74 5.95
N ASP A 84 7.78 6.72 5.36
CA ASP A 84 8.04 6.69 3.92
C ASP A 84 6.74 6.61 3.12
N LEU A 85 5.78 5.79 3.57
CA LEU A 85 4.45 5.74 2.97
C LEU A 85 3.77 7.11 2.98
N ILE A 86 3.76 7.79 4.14
CA ILE A 86 3.14 9.11 4.28
C ILE A 86 3.76 10.11 3.30
N VAL A 87 5.08 10.09 3.13
CA VAL A 87 5.78 10.96 2.18
C VAL A 87 5.45 10.60 0.74
N ASN A 88 5.42 9.32 0.39
CA ASN A 88 5.13 8.85 -0.97
C ASN A 88 3.70 9.16 -1.40
N VAL A 89 2.72 8.92 -0.52
CA VAL A 89 1.31 9.22 -0.81
C VAL A 89 1.08 10.72 -0.91
N ALA A 90 1.74 11.55 -0.08
CA ALA A 90 1.61 13.00 -0.18
C ALA A 90 2.07 13.59 -1.53
N LYS A 91 2.98 12.90 -2.25
CA LYS A 91 3.49 13.33 -3.56
C LYS A 91 2.56 12.94 -4.73
N THR A 92 1.69 11.95 -4.52
CA THR A 92 0.78 11.42 -5.55
C THR A 92 -0.61 12.06 -5.53
N VAL A 93 -0.94 12.88 -4.52
CA VAL A 93 -2.23 13.61 -4.35
C VAL A 93 -2.10 15.13 -4.52
#